data_AF-A0A0Q4GQQ8-F1
#
_entry.id   AF-A0A0Q4GQQ8-F1
#
_cell.length_a   1.000
_cell.length_b   1.000
_cell.length_c   1.000
_cell.angle_alpha   90.00
_cell.angle_beta   90.00
_cell.angle_gamma   90.00
#
_symmetry.space_group_name_H-M   'P 1'
#
loop_
_entity.id
_entity.type
_entity.pdbx_description
1 polymer ?
#
loop_
_entity_poly.entity_id
_entity_poly.type
_entity_poly.pdbx_seq_one_letter_code
_entity_poly.pdbx_strand_id
1 'polypeptide(L)' 'METYKFKAKVSENGTIVVPDRFDIKNKEVEVIILDEVIGLPITKKMTGKEFVSKYAGILKGVDADQAKWEYLKDKHNL' A
#
# COMPACT_ATOMS: atom_id res chain seq x y z
N MET A 1 -6.72 13.01 23.83
CA MET A 1 -5.60 13.30 22.90
C MET A 1 -6.21 13.55 21.54
N GLU A 2 -6.03 14.75 21.01
CA GLU A 2 -6.50 15.10 19.66
C GLU A 2 -5.35 14.98 18.67
N THR A 3 -5.62 14.43 17.49
CA THR A 3 -4.60 14.18 16.47
C THR A 3 -4.97 14.94 15.21
N TYR A 4 -4.04 15.76 14.72
CA TYR A 4 -4.22 16.55 13.51
C TYR A 4 -3.27 16.04 12.43
N LYS A 5 -3.81 15.80 11.23
CA LYS A 5 -3.02 15.44 10.06
C LYS A 5 -3.10 16.57 9.04
N PHE A 6 -1.96 17.12 8.66
CA PHE A 6 -1.86 18.10 7.58
C PHE A 6 -0.60 17.84 6.76
N LYS A 7 -0.63 18.21 5.48
CA LYS A 7 0.55 18.18 4.61
C LYS A 7 1.27 19.52 4.75
N ALA A 8 2.56 19.48 5.07
CA ALA A 8 3.40 20.66 5.13
C ALA A 8 4.80 20.34 4.59
N LYS A 9 5.42 21.35 3.98
CA LYS A 9 6.82 21.29 3.57
C LYS A 9 7.68 21.79 4.73
N VAL A 10 8.72 21.04 5.06
CA VAL A 10 9.75 21.48 6.01
C VAL A 10 10.55 22.60 5.33
N SER A 11 10.70 23.74 6.00
CA SER A 11 11.51 24.85 5.50
C SER A 11 13.01 24.51 5.50
N GLU A 12 13.83 25.27 4.79
CA GLU A 12 15.29 25.07 4.77
C GLU A 12 15.91 25.18 6.16
N ASN A 13 15.29 25.96 7.05
CA ASN A 13 15.71 26.12 8.44
C ASN A 13 15.16 25.02 9.36
N GLY A 14 14.56 23.95 8.81
CA GLY A 14 14.00 22.85 9.58
C GLY A 14 12.70 23.19 10.33
N THR A 15 12.00 24.26 9.95
CA THR A 15 10.76 24.69 10.61
C THR A 15 9.53 24.17 9.87
N ILE A 16 8.52 23.71 10.63
CA ILE A 16 7.20 23.34 10.09
C ILE A 16 6.18 24.38 10.56
N VAL A 17 5.48 25.00 9.62
CA VAL A 17 4.42 25.98 9.94
C VAL A 17 3.11 25.24 10.17
N VAL A 18 2.62 25.29 11.41
CA VAL A 18 1.32 24.71 11.76
C VAL A 18 0.21 25.74 11.50
N PRO A 19 -0.84 25.41 10.72
CA PRO A 19 -1.95 26.31 10.47
C PRO A 19 -2.70 26.76 11.74
N ASP A 20 -3.09 28.04 11.81
CA ASP A 20 -3.80 28.66 12.96
C ASP A 20 -5.16 28.04 13.30
N ARG A 21 -5.72 27.20 12.43
CA ARG A 21 -6.99 26.48 12.67
C ARG A 21 -6.90 25.45 13.80
N PHE A 22 -5.70 25.11 14.24
CA PHE A 22 -5.46 24.18 15.33
C PHE A 22 -5.26 24.97 16.62
N ASP A 23 -6.04 24.68 17.65
CA ASP A 23 -5.90 25.29 18.99
C ASP A 23 -4.72 24.66 19.76
N ILE A 24 -3.52 24.77 19.21
CA ILE A 24 -2.29 24.17 19.77
C ILE A 24 -1.22 25.21 20.11
N LYS A 25 -1.59 26.50 20.12
CA LYS A 25 -0.69 27.59 20.51
C LYS A 25 -0.23 27.39 21.96
N ASN A 26 1.08 27.51 22.19
CA ASN A 26 1.72 27.36 23.51
C ASN A 26 1.47 26.00 24.20
N LYS A 27 1.15 24.94 23.45
CA LYS A 27 1.02 23.58 23.97
C LYS A 27 2.21 22.74 23.50
N GLU A 28 2.67 21.83 24.34
CA GLU A 28 3.61 20.77 23.92
C GLU A 28 2.87 19.78 23.01
N VAL A 29 3.47 19.45 21.88
CA VAL A 29 2.86 18.59 20.85
C VAL A 29 3.84 17.51 20.40
N GLU A 30 3.29 16.34 20.11
CA GLU A 30 4.03 15.25 19.46
C GLU A 30 3.91 15.39 17.93
N VAL A 31 5.03 15.29 17.22
CA VAL A 31 5.08 15.45 15.76
C VAL A 31 5.49 14.13 15.12
N ILE A 32 4.61 13.58 14.27
CA ILE A 32 4.89 12.40 13.45
C ILE A 32 5.19 12.86 12.02
N ILE A 33 6.43 12.65 11.57
CA ILE A 33 6.87 13.00 10.22
C ILE A 33 6.76 11.76 9.32
N LEU A 34 5.90 11.85 8.31
CA LEU A 34 5.79 10.86 7.24
C LEU A 34 6.42 11.44 5.98
N ASP A 35 7.63 10.99 5.67
CA ASP A 35 8.25 11.28 4.39
C ASP A 35 7.61 10.39 3.32
N GLU A 36 6.69 10.95 2.53
CA GLU A 36 6.22 10.32 1.29
C GLU A 36 7.42 10.31 0.34
N VAL A 37 8.25 9.27 0.41
CA VAL A 37 9.35 9.06 -0.54
C VAL A 37 8.73 9.05 -1.94
N ILE A 38 8.83 10.18 -2.66
CA ILE A 38 8.49 10.30 -4.08
C ILE A 38 9.60 9.57 -4.84
N GLY A 39 9.69 8.25 -4.70
CA GLY A 39 10.88 7.55 -5.14
C GLY A 39 10.93 6.04 -4.96
N LEU A 40 9.96 5.41 -4.30
CA LEU A 40 9.74 3.99 -4.60
C LEU A 40 8.92 3.92 -5.88
N PRO A 41 9.42 3.28 -6.96
CA PRO A 41 8.59 3.07 -8.13
C PRO A 41 7.33 2.39 -7.63
N ILE A 42 6.19 3.04 -7.82
CA ILE A 42 4.86 2.42 -7.73
C ILE A 42 5.06 1.06 -8.36
N THR A 43 4.94 -0.01 -7.57
CA THR A 43 5.09 -1.39 -8.03
C THR A 43 4.36 -1.45 -9.37
N LYS A 44 5.13 -1.58 -10.46
CA LYS A 44 4.60 -1.41 -11.81
C LYS A 44 3.31 -2.20 -11.86
N LYS A 45 2.16 -1.52 -12.02
CA LYS A 45 0.85 -2.18 -12.00
C LYS A 45 0.92 -3.27 -13.06
N MET A 46 1.12 -4.50 -12.62
CA MET A 46 1.35 -5.61 -13.51
C MET A 46 0.01 -5.87 -14.18
N THR A 47 -0.02 -5.79 -15.51
CA THR A 47 -1.22 -6.13 -16.24
C THR A 47 -1.53 -7.60 -16.03
N GLY A 48 -2.81 -8.00 -16.13
CA GLY A 48 -3.19 -9.42 -16.03
C GLY A 48 -2.41 -10.31 -17.00
N LYS A 49 -2.06 -9.78 -18.18
CA LYS A 49 -1.21 -10.47 -19.15
C LYS A 49 0.24 -10.66 -18.66
N GLU A 50 0.85 -9.65 -18.04
CA GLU A 50 2.19 -9.75 -17.45
C GLU A 50 2.21 -10.72 -16.27
N PHE A 51 1.16 -10.72 -15.44
CA PHE A 51 1.02 -11.68 -14.35
C PHE A 51 0.91 -13.11 -14.89
N VAL A 52 -0.02 -13.36 -15.81
CA VAL A 52 -0.17 -14.67 -16.44
C VAL A 52 1.12 -15.08 -17.12
N SER A 53 1.81 -14.22 -17.87
CA SER A 53 3.08 -14.60 -18.50
C SER A 53 4.18 -14.97 -17.50
N LYS A 54 4.25 -14.27 -16.35
CA LYS A 54 5.28 -14.51 -15.32
C LYS A 54 5.00 -15.79 -14.53
N TYR A 55 3.73 -16.08 -14.24
CA TYR A 55 3.33 -17.18 -13.36
C TYR A 55 2.76 -18.40 -14.11
N ALA A 56 2.34 -18.27 -15.37
CA ALA A 56 1.88 -19.40 -16.20
C ALA A 56 3.03 -20.33 -16.61
N GLY A 57 4.28 -19.88 -16.52
CA GLY A 57 5.43 -20.78 -16.61
C GLY A 57 5.42 -21.88 -15.54
N ILE A 58 4.85 -21.59 -14.36
CA ILE A 58 4.64 -22.54 -13.26
C ILE A 58 3.47 -23.50 -13.57
N LEU A 59 2.54 -23.07 -14.44
CA LEU A 59 1.34 -23.83 -14.83
C LEU A 59 1.49 -24.58 -16.16
N LYS A 60 2.66 -24.56 -16.82
CA LYS A 60 2.91 -25.38 -18.00
C LYS A 60 2.84 -26.86 -17.61
N GLY A 61 1.70 -27.49 -17.89
CA GLY A 61 1.41 -28.89 -17.55
C GLY A 61 0.34 -29.07 -16.48
N VAL A 62 -0.19 -27.99 -15.90
CA VAL A 62 -1.35 -28.06 -15.00
C VAL A 62 -2.61 -27.85 -15.82
N ASP A 63 -3.42 -28.90 -15.93
CA ASP A 63 -4.78 -28.80 -16.45
C ASP A 63 -5.63 -28.04 -15.42
N ALA A 64 -6.01 -26.81 -15.78
CA ALA A 64 -6.75 -25.91 -14.90
C ALA A 64 -8.15 -26.46 -14.55
N ASP A 65 -8.76 -27.22 -15.45
CA ASP A 65 -10.08 -27.81 -15.24
C ASP A 65 -9.97 -29.00 -14.27
N GLN A 66 -8.93 -29.83 -14.41
CA GLN A 66 -8.64 -30.91 -13.46
C GLN A 66 -8.34 -30.36 -12.05
N ALA A 67 -7.46 -29.37 -11.93
CA ALA A 67 -7.11 -28.79 -10.63
C ALA A 67 -8.33 -28.14 -9.94
N LYS A 68 -9.21 -27.49 -10.71
CA LYS A 68 -10.46 -26.93 -10.21
C LYS A 68 -11.43 -28.02 -9.76
N TRP A 69 -11.54 -29.11 -10.52
CA TRP A 69 -12.39 -30.25 -10.16
C TRP A 69 -11.93 -30.92 -8.86
N GLU A 70 -10.64 -31.18 -8.71
CA GLU A 70 -10.06 -31.76 -7.49
C GLU A 70 -10.32 -30.87 -6.26
N TYR A 71 -10.10 -29.57 -6.39
CA TYR A 71 -10.40 -28.62 -5.30
C TYR A 71 -11.88 -28.62 -4.91
N LEU A 72 -12.79 -28.66 -5.89
CA LEU A 72 -14.23 -28.70 -5.60
C LEU A 72 -14.64 -30.04 -4.99
N LYS A 73 -14.04 -31.15 -5.43
CA LYS A 73 -14.28 -32.47 -4.87
C LYS A 73 -13.88 -32.54 -3.40
N ASP A 74 -12.68 -32.09 -3.08
CA ASP A 74 -12.16 -32.03 -1.71
C ASP A 74 -13.02 -31.11 -0.83
N LYS A 75 -13.31 -29.90 -1.32
CA LYS A 75 -14.09 -28.90 -0.58
C LYS A 75 -15.53 -29.32 -0.30
N HIS A 76 -16.16 -30.03 -1.23
CA HIS A 76 -17.55 -30.46 -1.12
C HIS A 76 -17.70 -31.94 -0.75
N ASN A 77 -16.59 -32.63 -0.46
CA ASN A 77 -16.54 -34.02 -0.03
C ASN A 77 -17.33 -34.98 -0.96
N LEU A 78 -17.22 -34.74 -2.28
CA LEU A 78 -17.87 -35.52 -3.35
C LEU A 78 -17.15 -36.85 -3.65
#